data_AF-A0A7C5E8C1-F1
#
_entry.id   AF-A0A7C5E8C1-F1
#
_cell.length_a   1.000
_cell.length_b   1.000
_cell.length_c   1.000
_cell.angle_alpha   90.00
_cell.angle_beta   90.00
_cell.angle_gamma   90.00
#
_symmetry.space_group_name_H-M   'P 1'
#
loop_
_entity.id
_entity.type
_entity.pdbx_description
1 polymer ?
#
loop_
_entity_poly.entity_id
_entity_poly.type
_entity_poly.pdbx_seq_one_letter_code
_entity_poly.pdbx_strand_id
1 'polypeptide(L)' 'LGERQALDVERFRRLMDEYYTLRGWDPRTGWPTRRRLEELGLRDIADELERIGRLGPA' A
#
# COMPACT_ATOMS: atom_id res chain seq x y z
N LEU A 1 15.99 12.36 27.45
CA LEU A 1 15.35 11.49 26.42
C LEU A 1 13.99 12.11 26.13
N GLY A 2 13.71 12.42 24.86
CA GLY A 2 12.57 13.24 24.44
C GLY A 2 11.21 12.64 24.81
N GLU A 3 10.24 13.51 25.04
CA GLU A 3 8.87 13.15 25.42
C GLU A 3 8.20 12.26 24.37
N ARG A 4 7.43 11.28 24.85
CA ARG A 4 6.68 10.35 23.99
C ARG A 4 5.45 11.09 23.43
N GLN A 5 5.53 11.54 22.18
CA GLN A 5 4.36 12.06 21.47
C GLN A 5 3.50 10.89 20.96
N ALA A 6 2.22 10.92 21.30
CA ALA A 6 1.23 10.02 20.73
C ALA A 6 0.82 10.51 19.34
N LEU A 7 0.84 9.62 18.35
CA LEU A 7 0.28 9.88 17.04
C LEU A 7 -1.25 9.83 17.10
N ASP A 8 -1.90 10.82 16.50
CA ASP A 8 -3.32 10.73 16.19
C ASP A 8 -3.54 9.64 15.14
N VAL A 9 -4.15 8.55 15.58
CA VAL A 9 -4.34 7.34 14.76
C VAL A 9 -5.28 7.61 13.59
N GLU A 10 -6.31 8.44 13.74
CA GLU A 10 -7.24 8.72 12.65
C GLU A 10 -6.60 9.61 11.60
N ARG A 11 -5.88 10.65 12.04
CA ARG A 11 -5.12 11.50 11.12
C ARG A 11 -4.06 10.69 10.38
N PHE A 12 -3.38 9.78 11.06
CA PHE A 12 -2.38 8.91 10.45
C PHE A 12 -3.01 7.96 9.42
N ARG A 13 -4.17 7.35 9.72
CA ARG A 13 -4.89 6.49 8.76
C ARG A 13 -5.25 7.23 7.48
N ARG A 14 -5.83 8.45 7.59
CA ARG A 14 -6.16 9.27 6.40
C ARG A 14 -4.93 9.59 5.55
N LEU A 15 -3.80 9.93 6.20
CA LEU A 15 -2.54 10.16 5.50
C LEU A 15 -2.06 8.90 4.75
N MET A 16 -2.21 7.72 5.35
CA MET A 16 -1.82 6.47 4.71
C MET A 16 -2.72 6.12 3.52
N ASP A 17 -4.03 6.37 3.61
CA ASP A 17 -4.97 6.15 2.48
C ASP A 17 -4.58 7.01 1.28
N GLU A 18 -4.27 8.29 1.51
CA GLU A 18 -3.77 9.20 0.48
C GLU A 18 -2.44 8.71 -0.10
N TYR A 19 -1.51 8.30 0.76
CA TYR A 19 -0.21 7.77 0.34
C TYR A 19 -0.36 6.52 -0.55
N TYR A 20 -1.17 5.56 -0.15
CA TYR A 20 -1.40 4.35 -0.93
C TYR A 20 -2.04 4.66 -2.27
N THR A 21 -3.04 5.54 -2.29
CA THR A 21 -3.68 6.00 -3.52
C THR A 21 -2.67 6.62 -4.48
N LEU A 22 -1.82 7.54 -4.01
CA LEU A 22 -0.79 8.19 -4.82
C LEU A 22 0.26 7.20 -5.36
N ARG A 23 0.52 6.10 -4.64
CA ARG A 23 1.44 5.05 -5.07
C ARG A 23 0.80 4.04 -6.02
N GLY A 24 -0.51 4.14 -6.29
CA GLY A 24 -1.26 3.17 -7.08
C GLY A 24 -1.48 1.85 -6.35
N TRP A 25 -1.63 1.91 -5.02
CA TRP A 25 -1.90 0.79 -4.12
C TRP A 25 -3.36 0.86 -3.65
N ASP A 26 -3.93 -0.26 -3.25
CA ASP A 26 -5.28 -0.28 -2.66
C ASP A 26 -5.21 0.22 -1.21
N PRO A 27 -5.89 1.32 -0.85
CA PRO A 27 -5.79 1.92 0.49
C PRO A 27 -6.37 1.02 1.59
N ARG A 28 -7.28 0.10 1.24
CA ARG A 28 -7.92 -0.80 2.22
C ARG A 28 -6.99 -1.90 2.70
N THR A 29 -6.16 -2.43 1.79
CA THR A 29 -5.20 -3.52 2.08
C THR A 29 -3.77 -3.02 2.28
N GLY A 30 -3.44 -1.84 1.75
CA GLY A 30 -2.08 -1.32 1.67
C GLY A 30 -1.22 -2.09 0.66
N TRP A 31 -1.82 -2.89 -0.22
CA TRP A 31 -1.09 -3.69 -1.20
C TRP A 31 -1.00 -3.00 -2.56
N PRO A 32 0.13 -3.16 -3.27
CA PRO A 32 0.26 -2.65 -4.63
C PRO A 32 -0.71 -3.34 -5.59
N THR A 33 -1.19 -2.60 -6.58
CA THR A 33 -2.01 -3.17 -7.67
C THR A 33 -1.13 -3.85 -8.72
N ARG A 34 -1.69 -4.82 -9.46
CA ARG A 34 -0.99 -5.46 -10.59
C ARG A 34 -0.52 -4.43 -11.61
N ARG A 35 -1.38 -3.49 -11.98
CA ARG A 35 -1.05 -2.38 -12.90
C ARG A 35 0.23 -1.68 -12.46
N ARG A 36 0.31 -1.30 -11.18
CA ARG A 36 1.47 -0.56 -10.67
C ARG A 36 2.76 -1.38 -10.71
N LEU A 37 2.69 -2.67 -10.38
CA LEU A 37 3.85 -3.56 -10.41
C LEU A 37 4.35 -3.78 -11.83
N GLU A 38 3.44 -3.98 -12.79
CA GLU A 38 3.81 -4.16 -14.20
C GLU A 38 4.41 -2.90 -14.83
N GLU A 39 3.91 -1.71 -14.49
CA GLU A 39 4.53 -0.42 -14.89
C GLU A 39 5.99 -0.28 -14.43
N LEU A 40 6.34 -0.94 -13.32
CA LEU A 40 7.69 -0.95 -12.75
C LEU A 40 8.54 -2.14 -13.25
N GLY A 41 8.00 -2.97 -14.14
CA GLY A 41 8.69 -4.18 -14.63
C GLY A 41 8.71 -5.35 -13.65
N LEU A 42 7.86 -5.33 -12.61
CA LEU A 42 7.82 -6.32 -11.52
C LEU A 42 6.67 -7.33 -11.73
N ARG A 43 6.53 -7.86 -12.94
CA ARG A 43 5.43 -8.78 -13.28
C ARG A 43 5.48 -10.07 -12.46
N ASP A 44 6.67 -10.64 -12.28
CA ASP A 44 6.91 -11.84 -11.47
C ASP A 44 6.45 -11.66 -10.01
N ILE A 45 6.67 -10.47 -9.45
CA ILE A 45 6.20 -10.12 -8.12
C ILE A 45 4.67 -9.98 -8.09
N ALA A 46 4.06 -9.41 -9.13
CA ALA A 46 2.60 -9.33 -9.23
C ALA A 46 1.95 -10.72 -9.25
N ASP A 47 2.54 -11.66 -10.00
CA ASP A 47 2.09 -13.04 -10.09
C ASP A 47 2.19 -13.77 -8.73
N GLU A 48 3.31 -13.61 -8.02
CA GLU A 48 3.49 -14.22 -6.70
C GLU A 48 2.54 -13.62 -5.66
N LEU A 49 2.34 -12.30 -5.66
CA LEU A 49 1.41 -11.63 -4.75
C LEU A 49 -0.03 -12.07 -5.01
N GLU A 50 -0.43 -12.24 -6.27
CA GLU A 50 -1.73 -12.79 -6.62
C GLU A 50 -1.88 -14.24 -6.11
N ARG A 51 -0.87 -15.08 -6.33
CA ARG A 51 -0.84 -16.48 -5.89
C ARG A 51 -1.03 -16.62 -4.37
N ILE A 52 -0.45 -15.73 -3.58
CA ILE A 52 -0.56 -15.75 -2.11
C ILE A 52 -1.71 -14.88 -1.56
N GLY A 53 -2.55 -14.32 -2.43
CA GLY A 53 -3.69 -13.48 -2.04
C GLY A 53 -3.30 -12.17 -1.36
N ARG A 54 -2.16 -11.59 -1.75
CA ARG A 54 -1.60 -10.32 -1.25
C ARG A 54 -1.47 -9.22 -2.31
N LEU A 55 -2.26 -9.32 -3.37
CA LEU A 55 -2.31 -8.33 -4.43
C LEU A 55 -3.46 -7.35 -4.18
N GLY A 56 -3.19 -6.05 -4.32
CA GLY A 56 -4.22 -5.03 -4.20
C GLY A 56 -5.23 -5.16 -5.36
N PRO A 57 -6.54 -5.14 -5.09
CA PRO A 57 -7.54 -5.07 -6.16
C PRO A 57 -7.35 -3.78 -6.96
N ALA A 58 -7.48 -3.89 -8.29
CA ALA A 58 -7.35 -2.76 -9.20
C ALA A 58 -8.49 -1.74 -9.05
#